data_AF-A0A955E0F7-F1
#
_entry.id   AF-A0A955E0F7-F1
#
_cell.length_a   1.000
_cell.length_b   1.000
_cell.length_c   1.000
_cell.angle_alpha   90.00
_cell.angle_beta   90.00
_cell.angle_gamma   90.00
#
_symmetry.space_group_name_H-M   'P 1'
#
loop_
_entity.id
_entity.type
_entity.pdbx_description
1 polymer ?
#
loop_
_entity_poly.entity_id
_entity_poly.type
_entity_poly.pdbx_seq_one_letter_code
_entity_poly.pdbx_strand_id
1 'polypeptide(L)'
;MNAVITKIKQSIRSTQKQSTPISLRTISGEMTYTLAKKAGRLVSLSEESAIRVWKYWRLIENAFPYDIAFRVHHLLIPIRVIAKGQLNIAEKEELEIILDLLSDEYDCYLENFVSKQSIKNHYHLHLLTYKDDRT
;
A
#
# COMPACT_ATOMS: atom_id res chain seq x y z
N MET A 1 13.44 -14.73 -49.66
CA MET A 1 13.60 -13.55 -48.79
C MET A 1 12.45 -13.30 -47.81
N ASN A 2 11.28 -13.95 -47.93
CA ASN A 2 10.14 -13.69 -47.02
C ASN A 2 10.10 -14.53 -45.73
N ALA A 3 10.75 -15.70 -45.67
CA ALA A 3 10.72 -16.57 -44.49
C ALA A 3 11.58 -16.05 -43.31
N VAL A 4 12.63 -15.28 -43.60
CA VAL A 4 13.55 -14.74 -42.59
C VAL A 4 12.91 -13.57 -41.83
N ILE A 5 12.19 -12.70 -42.54
CA ILE A 5 11.49 -11.54 -41.96
C ILE A 5 10.35 -12.00 -41.02
N THR A 6 9.67 -13.10 -41.34
CA THR A 6 8.60 -13.66 -40.51
C THR A 6 9.13 -14.26 -39.20
N LYS A 7 10.29 -14.92 -39.23
CA LYS A 7 10.95 -15.43 -38.01
C LYS A 7 11.45 -14.30 -37.11
N ILE A 8 11.94 -13.20 -37.68
CA ILE A 8 12.34 -12.01 -36.90
C ILE A 8 11.11 -11.37 -36.23
N LYS A 9 9.98 -11.24 -36.95
CA LYS A 9 8.73 -10.69 -36.37
C LYS A 9 8.10 -11.61 -35.30
N GLN A 10 8.24 -12.93 -35.42
CA GLN A 10 7.79 -13.88 -34.38
C GLN A 10 8.72 -13.89 -33.16
N SER A 11 10.04 -13.72 -33.37
CA SER A 11 11.03 -13.60 -32.30
C SER A 11 10.91 -12.31 -31.48
N ILE A 12 10.43 -11.22 -32.09
CA ILE A 12 10.21 -9.93 -31.39
C ILE A 12 8.91 -9.95 -30.58
N ARG A 13 7.93 -10.80 -30.93
CA ARG A 13 6.66 -10.94 -30.19
C ARG A 13 6.76 -11.76 -28.90
N SER A 14 7.86 -12.52 -28.69
CA SER A 14 8.00 -13.39 -27.51
C SER A 14 8.76 -12.78 -26.34
N THR A 15 9.20 -11.52 -26.41
CA THR A 15 10.09 -10.91 -25.39
C THR A 15 9.42 -9.95 -24.41
N GLN A 16 8.09 -9.83 -24.36
CA GLN A 16 7.42 -9.02 -23.34
C GLN A 16 6.17 -9.68 -22.76
N LYS A 17 6.27 -10.93 -22.30
CA LYS A 17 5.50 -11.26 -21.11
C LYS A 17 6.20 -10.55 -19.96
N GLN A 18 5.75 -9.33 -19.63
CA GLN A 18 6.16 -8.70 -18.38
C GLN A 18 5.90 -9.72 -17.28
N SER A 19 6.98 -10.24 -16.67
CA SER A 19 6.86 -11.10 -15.51
C SER A 19 6.08 -10.31 -14.45
N THR A 20 5.08 -10.93 -13.85
CA THR A 20 4.31 -10.31 -12.77
C THR A 20 5.28 -9.70 -11.76
N PRO A 21 5.13 -8.41 -11.39
CA PRO A 21 6.07 -7.77 -10.50
C PRO A 21 6.05 -8.49 -9.15
N ILE A 22 7.23 -8.67 -8.55
CA ILE A 22 7.41 -9.38 -7.27
C ILE A 22 6.72 -8.63 -6.12
N SER A 23 6.48 -7.33 -6.31
CA SER A 23 5.91 -6.40 -5.34
C SER A 23 4.89 -5.50 -6.05
N LEU A 24 3.98 -4.90 -5.29
CA LEU A 24 3.14 -3.81 -5.78
C LEU A 24 3.89 -2.47 -5.84
N ARG A 25 5.17 -2.47 -5.50
CA ARG A 25 6.08 -1.33 -5.66
C ARG A 25 6.86 -1.39 -6.95
N THR A 26 7.17 -0.23 -7.51
CA THR A 26 8.15 -0.08 -8.58
C THR A 26 9.49 -0.67 -8.15
N ILE A 27 10.36 -1.01 -9.11
CA ILE A 27 11.69 -1.57 -8.81
C ILE A 27 12.48 -0.61 -7.90
N SER A 28 12.45 0.69 -8.21
CA SER A 28 13.08 1.73 -7.39
C SER A 28 12.43 1.86 -6.00
N GLY A 29 11.10 1.79 -5.92
CA GLY A 29 10.37 1.80 -4.65
C GLY A 29 10.73 0.60 -3.76
N GLU A 30 10.78 -0.59 -4.33
CA GLU A 30 11.14 -1.82 -3.61
C GLU A 30 12.60 -1.80 -3.13
N MET A 31 13.52 -1.26 -3.94
CA MET A 31 14.91 -1.04 -3.52
C MET A 31 15.01 -0.06 -2.36
N THR A 32 14.28 1.07 -2.43
CA THR A 32 14.26 2.09 -1.37
C THR A 32 13.74 1.51 -0.06
N TYR A 33 12.62 0.78 -0.13
CA TYR A 33 12.04 0.07 1.00
C TYR A 33 13.00 -0.97 1.59
N THR A 34 13.66 -1.76 0.75
CA THR A 34 14.62 -2.79 1.19
C THR A 34 15.82 -2.15 1.90
N LEU A 35 16.35 -1.05 1.39
CA LEU A 35 17.45 -0.31 2.01
C LEU A 35 17.05 0.31 3.35
N ALA A 36 15.86 0.91 3.44
CA ALA A 36 15.32 1.46 4.68
C ALA A 36 15.15 0.34 5.73
N LYS A 37 14.57 -0.79 5.33
CA LYS A 37 14.40 -1.97 6.18
C LYS A 37 15.72 -2.51 6.70
N LYS A 38 16.71 -2.71 5.81
CA LYS A 38 18.05 -3.20 6.18
C LYS A 38 18.77 -2.25 7.13
N ALA A 39 18.55 -0.95 6.97
CA ALA A 39 19.12 0.08 7.83
C ALA A 39 18.35 0.27 9.15
N GLY A 40 17.26 -0.46 9.39
CA GLY A 40 16.40 -0.25 10.56
C GLY A 40 15.67 1.10 10.57
N ARG A 41 15.55 1.74 9.40
CA ARG A 41 14.93 3.07 9.22
C ARG A 41 13.48 3.00 8.77
N LEU A 42 12.77 1.92 9.10
CA LEU A 42 11.32 1.95 9.01
C LEU A 42 10.84 2.81 10.17
N VAL A 43 10.53 4.07 9.87
CA VAL A 43 10.11 5.08 10.83
C VAL A 43 8.84 4.60 11.54
N SER A 44 8.69 4.96 12.83
CA SER A 44 7.46 4.64 13.54
C SER A 44 6.29 5.33 12.86
N LEU A 45 5.19 4.61 12.60
CA LEU A 45 4.01 5.21 11.98
C LEU A 45 3.46 6.38 12.81
N SER A 46 3.75 6.42 14.12
CA SER A 46 3.38 7.50 15.05
C SER A 46 4.14 8.82 14.84
N GLU A 47 5.29 8.78 14.17
CA GLU A 47 6.14 9.96 13.91
C GLU A 47 5.79 10.64 12.58
N GLU A 48 5.07 9.94 11.70
CA GLU A 48 4.61 10.49 10.42
C GLU A 48 3.58 11.61 10.63
N SER A 49 3.62 12.59 9.72
CA SER A 49 2.68 13.72 9.72
C SER A 49 1.28 13.25 9.35
N ALA A 50 0.27 13.72 10.11
CA ALA A 50 -1.11 13.37 9.86
C ALA A 50 -1.72 14.25 8.75
N ILE A 51 -2.37 13.60 7.78
CA ILE A 51 -3.25 14.21 6.78
C ILE A 51 -4.57 14.61 7.44
N ARG A 52 -5.13 13.72 8.26
CA ARG A 52 -6.39 13.91 8.99
C ARG A 52 -6.32 13.21 10.34
N VAL A 53 -7.00 13.75 11.35
CA VAL A 53 -7.03 13.22 12.71
C VAL A 53 -8.48 13.13 13.18
N TRP A 54 -8.83 11.99 13.76
CA TRP A 54 -10.08 11.75 14.50
C TRP A 54 -9.75 11.49 15.97
N LYS A 55 -10.72 11.06 16.77
CA LYS A 55 -10.52 10.94 18.22
C LYS A 55 -9.50 9.86 18.58
N TYR A 56 -9.57 8.71 17.92
CA TYR A 56 -8.71 7.56 18.17
C TYR A 56 -7.85 7.18 16.97
N TRP A 57 -8.11 7.75 15.80
CA TRP A 57 -7.44 7.42 14.54
C TRP A 57 -6.78 8.63 13.90
N ARG A 58 -5.80 8.37 13.05
CA ARG A 58 -5.21 9.36 12.16
C ARG A 58 -4.85 8.73 10.83
N LEU A 59 -4.93 9.54 9.79
CA LEU A 59 -4.58 9.21 8.42
C LEU A 59 -3.20 9.78 8.11
N ILE A 60 -2.30 8.99 7.55
CA ILE A 60 -0.94 9.39 7.18
C ILE A 60 -0.61 8.93 5.75
N GLU A 61 0.37 9.57 5.11
CA GLU A 61 0.96 9.07 3.87
C GLU A 61 1.72 7.75 4.12
N ASN A 62 1.68 6.81 3.17
CA ASN A 62 2.60 5.67 3.21
C ASN A 62 3.93 6.05 2.56
N ALA A 63 5.00 6.14 3.33
CA ALA A 63 6.36 6.40 2.83
C ALA A 63 6.86 5.37 1.80
N PHE A 64 6.26 4.17 1.76
CA PHE A 64 6.60 3.10 0.83
C PHE A 64 5.34 2.61 0.08
N PRO A 65 4.78 3.43 -0.82
CA PRO A 65 3.48 3.20 -1.44
C PRO A 65 3.52 2.02 -2.42
N TYR A 66 2.33 1.55 -2.82
CA TYR A 66 2.14 0.45 -3.78
C TYR A 66 1.91 1.04 -5.17
N ASP A 67 2.92 1.78 -5.59
CA ASP A 67 2.92 2.71 -6.72
C ASP A 67 2.89 2.03 -8.10
N ILE A 68 2.90 0.70 -8.21
CA ILE A 68 2.56 0.03 -9.47
C ILE A 68 1.06 0.08 -9.72
N ALA A 69 0.25 -0.33 -8.73
CA ALA A 69 -1.18 -0.56 -8.89
C ALA A 69 -2.04 0.64 -8.47
N PHE A 70 -1.56 1.45 -7.53
CA PHE A 70 -2.35 2.51 -6.90
C PHE A 70 -1.74 3.89 -7.15
N ARG A 71 -2.61 4.90 -7.26
CA ARG A 71 -2.23 6.32 -7.36
C ARG A 71 -2.03 6.92 -5.98
N VAL A 72 -2.96 6.65 -5.06
CA VAL A 72 -2.89 7.06 -3.65
C VAL A 72 -2.68 5.84 -2.78
N HIS A 73 -1.83 5.98 -1.75
CA HIS A 73 -1.65 4.97 -0.73
C HIS A 73 -1.40 5.64 0.62
N HIS A 74 -2.45 5.70 1.43
CA HIS A 74 -2.39 6.19 2.80
C HIS A 74 -2.50 5.05 3.81
N LEU A 75 -2.16 5.33 5.06
CA LEU A 75 -2.40 4.44 6.18
C LEU A 75 -3.37 5.10 7.15
N LEU A 76 -4.42 4.37 7.52
CA LEU A 76 -5.27 4.70 8.65
C LEU A 76 -4.77 3.93 9.87
N ILE A 77 -4.37 4.64 10.92
CA ILE A 77 -3.71 4.08 12.10
C ILE A 77 -4.36 4.57 13.39
N PRO A 78 -4.40 3.75 14.46
CA PRO A 78 -4.78 4.25 15.76
C PRO A 78 -3.71 5.22 16.27
N ILE A 79 -4.12 6.24 17.01
CA ILE A 79 -3.22 7.20 17.65
C ILE A 79 -2.34 6.48 18.69
N ARG A 80 -2.91 5.50 19.40
CA ARG A 80 -2.14 4.61 20.29
C ARG A 80 -1.37 3.58 19.48
N VAL A 81 -0.12 3.32 19.85
CA VAL A 81 0.68 2.25 19.25
C VAL A 81 0.23 0.91 19.83
N ILE A 82 -0.71 0.25 19.15
CA ILE A 82 -1.32 -1.02 19.57
C ILE A 82 -1.51 -1.97 18.40
N ALA A 83 -1.52 -3.28 18.67
CA ALA A 83 -1.89 -4.29 17.68
C ALA A 83 -3.42 -4.38 17.52
N LYS A 84 -3.89 -4.93 16.39
CA LYS A 84 -5.33 -5.03 16.06
C LYS A 84 -6.19 -5.62 17.17
N GLY A 85 -5.72 -6.71 17.79
CA GLY A 85 -6.45 -7.41 18.85
C GLY A 85 -6.64 -6.60 20.14
N GLN A 86 -5.98 -5.45 20.26
CA GLN A 86 -6.01 -4.58 21.44
C GLN A 86 -6.90 -3.35 21.25
N LEU A 87 -7.57 -3.22 20.10
CA LEU A 87 -8.57 -2.18 19.88
C LEU A 87 -9.74 -2.36 20.84
N ASN A 88 -10.10 -1.29 21.55
CA ASN A 88 -11.30 -1.26 22.38
C ASN A 88 -12.56 -1.06 21.52
N ILE A 89 -13.74 -1.12 22.15
CA ILE A 89 -15.03 -1.02 21.45
C ILE A 89 -15.18 0.33 20.74
N ALA A 90 -14.89 1.43 21.43
CA ALA A 90 -15.02 2.78 20.85
C ALA A 90 -14.05 3.00 19.66
N GLU A 91 -12.84 2.45 19.72
CA GLU A 91 -11.88 2.50 18.62
C GLU A 91 -12.38 1.73 17.39
N LYS A 92 -13.03 0.57 17.60
CA LYS A 92 -13.63 -0.22 16.52
C LYS A 92 -14.85 0.48 15.92
N GLU A 93 -15.72 1.04 16.77
CA GLU A 93 -16.89 1.79 16.32
C GLU A 93 -16.48 3.02 15.50
N GLU A 94 -15.49 3.78 15.96
CA GLU A 94 -14.98 4.93 15.19
C GLU A 94 -14.33 4.49 13.87
N LEU A 95 -13.66 3.33 13.85
CA LEU A 95 -13.08 2.80 12.61
C LEU A 95 -14.16 2.55 11.54
N GLU A 96 -15.25 1.88 11.89
CA GLU A 96 -16.34 1.60 10.94
C GLU A 96 -16.94 2.91 10.38
N ILE A 97 -17.15 3.92 11.24
CA ILE A 97 -17.64 5.24 10.84
C ILE A 97 -16.65 5.91 9.88
N ILE A 98 -15.35 5.86 10.17
CA ILE A 98 -14.32 6.43 9.30
C ILE A 98 -14.32 5.74 7.93
N LEU A 99 -14.42 4.42 7.89
CA LEU A 99 -14.41 3.68 6.62
C LEU A 99 -15.62 4.03 5.74
N ASP A 100 -16.80 4.21 6.34
CA ASP A 100 -18.00 4.69 5.63
C ASP A 100 -17.79 6.11 5.07
N LEU A 101 -17.28 7.04 5.90
CA LEU A 101 -16.98 8.41 5.47
C LEU A 101 -15.94 8.51 4.36
N LEU A 102 -15.00 7.58 4.32
CA LEU A 102 -13.90 7.56 3.35
C LEU A 102 -14.22 6.75 2.08
N SER A 103 -15.40 6.12 2.00
CA SER A 103 -15.79 5.27 0.87
C SER A 103 -15.88 6.01 -0.47
N ASP A 104 -16.16 7.32 -0.45
CA ASP A 104 -16.15 8.18 -1.64
C ASP A 104 -14.74 8.72 -1.99
N GLU A 105 -13.77 8.62 -1.07
CA GLU A 105 -12.41 9.14 -1.23
C GLU A 105 -11.41 8.04 -1.67
N TYR A 106 -11.69 6.77 -1.36
CA TYR A 106 -10.83 5.63 -1.64
C TYR A 106 -11.59 4.49 -2.29
N ASP A 107 -10.97 3.83 -3.26
CA ASP A 107 -11.60 2.72 -3.99
C ASP A 107 -11.58 1.42 -3.19
N CYS A 108 -10.57 1.23 -2.33
CA CYS A 108 -10.49 0.08 -1.46
C CYS A 108 -9.62 0.32 -0.23
N TYR A 109 -9.76 -0.59 0.73
CA TYR A 109 -8.79 -0.76 1.79
C TYR A 109 -8.28 -2.20 1.81
N LEU A 110 -7.03 -2.39 2.23
CA LEU A 110 -6.47 -3.72 2.49
C LEU A 110 -5.84 -3.78 3.87
N GLU A 111 -5.93 -4.96 4.47
CA GLU A 111 -5.24 -5.30 5.70
C GLU A 111 -4.27 -6.44 5.44
N ASN A 112 -2.98 -6.19 5.64
CA ASN A 112 -2.00 -7.27 5.59
C ASN A 112 -2.11 -8.13 6.84
N PHE A 113 -2.04 -9.46 6.69
CA PHE A 113 -1.87 -10.36 7.83
C PHE A 113 -0.59 -10.01 8.61
N VAL A 114 -0.61 -10.21 9.93
CA VAL A 114 0.52 -9.88 10.84
C VAL A 114 1.84 -10.48 10.39
N SER A 115 1.83 -11.67 9.77
CA SER A 115 3.04 -12.33 9.24
C SER A 115 3.67 -11.61 8.04
N LYS A 116 2.91 -10.76 7.35
CA LYS A 116 3.33 -9.98 6.16
C LYS A 116 3.59 -8.51 6.47
N GLN A 117 3.18 -8.02 7.63
CA GLN A 117 3.46 -6.65 8.08
C GLN A 117 4.93 -6.47 8.48
N SER A 118 5.46 -5.28 8.21
CA SER A 118 6.78 -4.87 8.72
C SER A 118 6.72 -4.22 10.10
N ILE A 119 5.61 -3.52 10.41
CA ILE A 119 5.36 -2.91 11.71
C ILE A 119 4.19 -3.64 12.35
N LYS A 120 4.49 -4.67 13.17
CA LYS A 120 3.49 -5.60 13.70
C LYS A 120 2.78 -5.09 14.97
N ASN A 121 3.42 -4.17 15.68
CA ASN A 121 2.96 -3.67 16.98
C ASN A 121 2.09 -2.42 16.86
N HIS A 122 1.91 -1.91 15.63
CA HIS A 122 1.04 -0.77 15.35
C HIS A 122 0.10 -1.16 14.23
N TYR A 123 -1.18 -1.34 14.56
CA TYR A 123 -2.21 -1.64 13.61
C TYR A 123 -2.32 -0.55 12.54
N HIS A 124 -2.55 -0.95 11.30
CA HIS A 124 -2.72 -0.03 10.18
C HIS A 124 -3.55 -0.69 9.09
N LEU A 125 -4.48 0.08 8.54
CA LEU A 125 -5.16 -0.24 7.29
C LEU A 125 -4.55 0.56 6.16
N HIS A 126 -4.39 -0.07 5.02
CA HIS A 126 -3.93 0.58 3.80
C HIS A 126 -5.17 1.10 3.06
N LEU A 127 -5.26 2.40 2.83
CA LEU A 127 -6.32 3.05 2.05
C LEU A 127 -5.77 3.43 0.68
N LEU A 128 -6.48 3.06 -0.38
CA LEU A 128 -5.91 2.98 -1.72
C LEU A 128 -6.87 3.53 -2.78
N THR A 129 -6.32 4.24 -3.76
CA THR A 129 -7.03 4.54 -5.02
C THR A 129 -6.32 3.91 -6.20
N TYR A 130 -7.06 3.28 -7.09
CA TYR A 130 -6.54 2.75 -8.33
C TYR A 130 -6.03 3.90 -9.21
N LYS A 131 -5.13 3.56 -10.14
CA LYS A 131 -4.72 4.50 -11.19
C LYS A 131 -5.77 4.67 -12.28
N ASP A 132 -6.76 3.80 -12.28
CA ASP A 132 -7.81 3.75 -13.27
C ASP A 132 -9.00 4.57 -12.78
N ASP A 133 -9.36 5.63 -13.51
CA ASP A 133 -10.45 6.53 -13.14
C ASP A 133 -11.83 6.00 -13.58
N ARG A 134 -12.02 4.67 -13.65
CA ARG A 134 -13.29 4.07 -14.07
C ARG A 134 -14.39 4.31 -13.02
N THR A 135 -15.13 5.39 -13.23
CA THR A 135 -16.50 5.63 -12.75
C THR A 135 -17.51 4.81 -13.54
#